data_AF-A0A258ZTL6-F1
#
_entry.id   AF-A0A258ZTL6-F1
#
_cell.length_a   1.000
_cell.length_b   1.000
_cell.length_c   1.000
_cell.angle_alpha   90.00
_cell.angle_beta   90.00
_cell.angle_gamma   90.00
#
_symmetry.space_group_name_H-M   'P 1'
#
loop_
_entity.id
_entity.type
_entity.pdbx_description
1 polymer ?
#
loop_
_entity_poly.entity_id
_entity_poly.type
_entity_poly.pdbx_seq_one_letter_code
_entity_poly.pdbx_strand_id
1 'polypeptide(L)'
;MVRLFMRGRSEGQGARDASRTLAESVRRILSLDEDASVSVSEIACGDPACGGAETVILVMRAGERTRAAKLLKPLSTVTDEELATALVPLSAPEVKTA
;
A
#
# COMPACT_ATOMS: atom_id res chain seq x y z
N MET A 1 11.60 5.80 -37.04
CA MET A 1 10.28 5.11 -37.07
C MET A 1 9.71 5.16 -35.66
N VAL A 2 8.91 6.19 -35.35
CA VAL A 2 8.40 6.44 -34.00
C VAL A 2 7.23 5.49 -33.74
N ARG A 3 7.42 4.56 -32.81
CA ARG A 3 6.33 3.74 -32.27
C ARG A 3 5.99 4.27 -30.88
N LEU A 4 5.27 5.39 -30.88
CA LEU A 4 4.66 5.97 -29.68
C LEU A 4 3.52 5.04 -29.24
N PHE A 5 3.82 4.08 -28.38
CA PHE A 5 2.81 3.19 -27.81
C PHE A 5 2.01 3.92 -26.73
N MET A 6 0.88 4.48 -27.13
CA MET A 6 -0.25 4.79 -26.26
C MET A 6 -0.83 3.49 -25.68
N ARG A 7 -0.16 2.90 -24.69
CA ARG A 7 -0.63 1.68 -23.99
C ARG A 7 -0.39 1.76 -22.48
N GLY A 8 -0.93 2.81 -21.85
CA GLY A 8 -0.76 3.01 -20.40
C GLY A 8 -1.99 3.51 -19.65
N ARG A 9 -3.08 3.88 -20.34
CA ARG A 9 -4.24 4.48 -19.66
C ARG A 9 -5.11 3.46 -18.94
N SER A 10 -5.34 2.28 -19.53
CA SER A 10 -6.23 1.27 -18.93
C SER A 10 -5.57 0.52 -17.76
N GLU A 11 -4.32 0.09 -17.93
CA GLU A 11 -3.56 -0.59 -16.86
C GLU A 11 -3.23 0.37 -15.70
N GLY A 12 -2.83 1.61 -16.02
CA GLY A 12 -2.58 2.64 -15.01
C GLY A 12 -3.85 3.14 -14.30
N GLN A 13 -5.03 3.05 -14.93
CA GLN A 13 -6.29 3.38 -14.28
C GLN A 13 -6.72 2.27 -13.31
N GLY A 14 -6.65 1.01 -13.72
CA GLY A 14 -6.93 -0.13 -12.84
C GLY A 14 -6.05 -0.17 -11.58
N ALA A 15 -4.75 0.14 -11.72
CA ALA A 15 -3.85 0.24 -10.58
C ALA A 15 -4.21 1.38 -9.61
N ARG A 16 -4.66 2.53 -10.14
CA ARG A 16 -5.10 3.68 -9.32
C ARG A 16 -6.41 3.42 -8.60
N ASP A 17 -7.35 2.74 -9.25
CA ASP A 17 -8.62 2.38 -8.62
C ASP A 17 -8.40 1.36 -7.51
N ALA A 18 -7.57 0.34 -7.75
CA ALA A 18 -7.22 -0.65 -6.73
C ALA A 18 -6.45 -0.03 -5.55
N SER A 19 -5.51 0.90 -5.80
CA SER A 19 -4.78 1.58 -4.71
C SER A 19 -5.69 2.46 -3.87
N ARG A 20 -6.67 3.13 -4.49
CA ARG A 20 -7.70 3.90 -3.78
C ARG A 20 -8.55 3.00 -2.89
N THR A 21 -9.07 1.88 -3.42
CA THR A 21 -9.86 0.93 -2.65
C THR A 21 -9.09 0.36 -1.47
N LEU A 22 -7.82 -0.01 -1.66
CA LEU A 22 -6.98 -0.47 -0.55
C LEU A 22 -6.72 0.62 0.48
N ALA A 23 -6.49 1.87 0.06
CA ALA A 23 -6.31 2.99 0.99
C ALA A 23 -7.57 3.23 1.86
N GLU A 24 -8.75 3.07 1.28
CA GLU A 24 -10.03 3.13 2.01
C GLU A 24 -10.18 1.96 2.99
N SER A 25 -9.82 0.73 2.59
CA SER A 25 -9.78 -0.42 3.52
C SER A 25 -8.80 -0.19 4.66
N VAL A 26 -7.59 0.32 4.40
CA VAL A 26 -6.59 0.64 5.45
C VAL A 26 -7.16 1.64 6.45
N ARG A 27 -7.81 2.72 5.97
CA ARG A 27 -8.45 3.71 6.84
C ARG A 27 -9.50 3.11 7.74
N ARG A 28 -10.34 2.23 7.19
CA ARG A 28 -11.40 1.51 7.93
C ARG A 28 -10.83 0.51 8.94
N ILE A 29 -9.81 -0.27 8.57
CA ILE A 29 -9.19 -1.29 9.45
C ILE A 29 -8.46 -0.63 10.62
N LEU A 30 -7.75 0.46 10.36
CA LEU A 30 -6.96 1.18 11.37
C LEU A 30 -7.75 2.27 12.11
N SER A 31 -9.04 2.44 11.81
CA SER A 31 -9.90 3.52 12.33
C SER A 31 -9.19 4.88 12.32
N LEU A 32 -8.66 5.25 11.16
CA LEU A 32 -7.86 6.47 11.01
C LEU A 32 -8.73 7.73 11.03
N ASP A 33 -8.23 8.76 11.70
CA ASP A 33 -8.84 10.09 11.72
C ASP A 33 -8.69 10.83 10.39
N GLU A 34 -9.40 11.96 10.23
CA GLU A 34 -9.49 12.71 8.97
C GLU A 34 -8.14 13.37 8.61
N ASP A 35 -7.38 13.73 9.65
CA ASP A 35 -6.01 14.27 9.54
C ASP A 35 -4.98 13.21 9.14
N ALA A 36 -5.34 11.93 9.11
CA ALA A 36 -4.44 10.87 8.68
C ALA A 36 -4.49 10.66 7.17
N SER A 37 -3.31 10.61 6.56
CA SER A 37 -3.14 10.28 5.14
C SER A 37 -2.62 8.86 4.96
N VAL A 38 -3.18 8.17 3.96
CA VAL A 38 -2.77 6.83 3.55
C VAL A 38 -2.34 6.88 2.09
N SER A 39 -1.17 6.30 1.80
CA SER A 39 -0.68 6.12 0.43
C SER A 39 -0.42 4.64 0.18
N VAL A 40 -0.95 4.12 -0.92
CA VAL A 40 -0.73 2.73 -1.34
C VAL A 40 -0.05 2.76 -2.70
N SER A 41 1.13 2.14 -2.79
CA SER A 41 1.93 2.11 -4.01
C SER A 41 2.44 0.70 -4.27
N GLU A 42 2.37 0.28 -5.53
CA GLU A 42 3.09 -0.89 -6.00
C GLU A 42 4.48 -0.47 -6.45
N ILE A 43 5.50 -1.23 -6.04
CA ILE A 43 6.89 -0.99 -6.37
C ILE A 43 7.48 -2.30 -6.88
N ALA A 44 8.33 -2.24 -7.91
CA ALA A 44 9.07 -3.42 -8.35
C ALA A 44 10.00 -3.88 -7.22
N CYS A 45 9.79 -5.10 -6.69
CA CYS A 45 10.76 -5.69 -5.79
C CYS A 45 11.90 -6.23 -6.66
N GLY A 46 13.10 -5.66 -6.48
CA GLY A 46 14.30 -6.06 -7.22
C GLY A 46 14.87 -7.43 -6.83
N ASP A 47 14.28 -8.09 -5.84
CA ASP A 47 14.71 -9.40 -5.36
C ASP A 47 13.95 -10.54 -6.06
N PRO A 48 14.65 -11.56 -6.60
CA PRO A 48 14.01 -12.68 -7.29
C PRO A 48 13.11 -13.53 -6.39
N ALA A 49 13.25 -13.46 -5.06
CA ALA A 49 12.38 -14.17 -4.12
C ALA A 49 11.03 -13.47 -3.88
N CYS A 50 10.88 -12.18 -4.22
CA CYS A 50 9.66 -11.39 -4.01
C CYS A 50 8.55 -11.61 -5.06
N GLY A 51 8.83 -12.32 -6.17
CA GLY A 51 7.85 -12.45 -7.26
C GLY A 51 7.67 -11.19 -8.13
N GLY A 52 8.56 -10.20 -8.03
CA GLY A 52 8.68 -9.08 -8.97
C GLY A 52 7.99 -7.77 -8.58
N ALA A 53 7.07 -7.78 -7.61
CA ALA A 53 6.42 -6.56 -7.11
C ALA A 53 6.08 -6.66 -5.62
N GLU A 54 6.16 -5.52 -4.92
CA GLU A 54 5.71 -5.35 -3.55
C GLU A 54 4.71 -4.19 -3.44
N THR A 55 3.71 -4.36 -2.58
CA THR A 55 2.77 -3.31 -2.22
C THR A 55 3.22 -2.66 -0.92
N VAL A 56 3.45 -1.35 -0.98
CA VAL A 56 3.85 -0.53 0.17
C VAL A 56 2.69 0.38 0.56
N ILE A 57 2.30 0.31 1.82
CA ILE A 57 1.24 1.10 2.43
C ILE A 57 1.90 2.04 3.43
N LEU A 58 1.83 3.34 3.20
CA LEU A 58 2.29 4.37 4.13
C LEU A 58 1.10 4.96 4.87
N VAL A 59 1.22 5.05 6.19
CA VAL A 59 0.25 5.71 7.08
C VAL A 59 0.95 6.88 7.77
N MET A 60 0.38 8.06 7.62
CA MET A 60 0.89 9.31 8.16
C MET A 60 -0.20 9.93 9.04
N ARG A 61 -0.04 9.86 10.37
CA ARG A 61 -0.94 10.49 11.34
C ARG A 61 -0.31 11.80 11.84
N ALA A 62 -1.11 12.82 12.10
CA ALA A 62 -0.61 14.08 12.66
C ALA A 62 0.09 13.84 14.00
N GLY A 63 1.32 14.35 14.16
CA GLY A 63 2.11 14.22 15.39
C GLY A 63 2.82 12.87 15.59
N GLU A 64 2.56 11.88 14.75
CA GLU A 64 3.18 10.54 14.84
C GLU A 64 4.24 10.33 13.74
N ARG A 65 5.11 9.34 13.94
CA ARG A 65 6.04 8.92 12.88
C ARG A 65 5.28 8.24 11.75
N THR A 66 5.66 8.53 10.52
CA THR A 66 5.21 7.79 9.35
C THR A 66 5.54 6.31 9.51
N ARG A 67 4.54 5.45 9.32
CA ARG A 67 4.70 4.00 9.36
C ARG A 67 4.42 3.39 8.00
N ALA A 68 5.07 2.27 7.73
CA ALA A 68 4.87 1.53 6.50
C ALA A 68 4.55 0.06 6.80
N ALA A 69 3.57 -0.49 6.08
CA ALA A 69 3.36 -1.93 5.95
C ALA A 69 3.74 -2.35 4.53
N LYS A 70 4.37 -3.52 4.40
CA LYS A 70 4.81 -4.06 3.12
C LYS A 70 4.21 -5.44 2.91
N LEU A 71 3.69 -5.69 1.71
CA LEU A 71 3.31 -7.01 1.25
C LEU A 71 4.13 -7.35 0.01
N LEU A 72 4.82 -8.49 0.03
CA LEU A 72 5.66 -8.95 -1.09
C LEU A 72 4.80 -9.57 -2.20
N LYS A 73 3.88 -8.77 -2.74
CA LYS A 73 2.98 -9.15 -3.82
C LYS A 73 2.46 -7.90 -4.55
N PRO A 74 2.03 -8.05 -5.81
CA PRO A 74 1.40 -6.96 -6.55
C PRO A 74 0.06 -6.56 -5.95
N LEU A 75 -0.27 -5.28 -6.12
CA LEU A 75 -1.41 -4.62 -5.51
C LEU A 75 -2.73 -5.30 -5.88
N SER A 76 -2.85 -5.76 -7.14
CA SER A 76 -4.03 -6.46 -7.64
C SER A 76 -4.29 -7.83 -6.99
N THR A 77 -3.33 -8.37 -6.25
CA THR A 77 -3.44 -9.67 -5.57
C THR A 77 -3.57 -9.57 -4.06
N VAL A 78 -3.57 -8.35 -3.51
CA VAL A 78 -3.75 -8.12 -2.08
C VAL A 78 -5.22 -8.34 -1.71
N THR A 79 -5.45 -9.20 -0.72
CA THR A 79 -6.77 -9.44 -0.13
C THR A 79 -6.96 -8.63 1.15
N ASP A 80 -8.22 -8.43 1.59
CA ASP A 80 -8.54 -7.67 2.80
C ASP A 80 -8.01 -8.38 4.07
N GLU A 81 -7.96 -9.72 4.08
CA GLU A 81 -7.41 -10.54 5.17
C GLU A 81 -5.88 -10.39 5.33
N GLU A 82 -5.14 -10.38 4.21
CA GLU A 82 -3.70 -10.19 4.22
C GLU A 82 -3.35 -8.73 4.51
N LEU A 83 -4.16 -7.80 4.01
CA LEU A 83 -4.08 -6.40 4.34
C LEU A 83 -4.24 -6.21 5.86
N ALA A 84 -5.30 -6.75 6.47
CA ALA A 84 -5.52 -6.67 7.91
C ALA A 84 -4.33 -7.23 8.70
N THR A 85 -3.81 -8.37 8.28
CA THR A 85 -2.62 -9.00 8.88
C THR A 85 -1.38 -8.10 8.80
N ALA A 86 -1.11 -7.51 7.63
CA ALA A 86 0.01 -6.61 7.41
C ALA A 86 -0.12 -5.29 8.21
N LEU A 87 -1.35 -4.89 8.55
CA LEU A 87 -1.65 -3.67 9.30
C LEU A 87 -1.61 -3.85 10.82
N VAL A 88 -1.62 -5.08 11.35
CA VAL A 88 -1.49 -5.37 12.80
C VAL A 88 -0.38 -4.54 13.49
N PRO A 89 0.87 -4.47 12.99
CA PRO A 89 1.92 -3.67 13.62
C PRO A 89 1.64 -2.15 13.61
N LEU A 90 0.74 -1.67 12.74
CA LEU A 90 0.35 -0.25 12.65
C LEU A 90 -0.82 0.12 13.55
N SER A 91 -1.55 -0.88 14.06
CA SER A 91 -2.68 -0.71 14.98
C SER A 91 -2.22 -0.47 16.42
N ALA A 92 -1.04 -0.95 16.80
CA ALA A 92 -0.50 -0.73 18.14
C ALA A 92 0.31 0.59 18.21
N PRO A 93 0.22 1.36 19.31
CA PRO A 93 1.23 2.36 19.59
C PRO A 93 2.57 1.63 19.76
N GLU A 94 3.59 2.02 19.00
CA GLU A 94 4.93 1.43 19.11
C GLU A 94 5.42 1.54 20.56
N VAL A 95 5.32 0.46 21.33
CA VAL A 95 6.08 0.31 22.57
C VAL A 95 7.53 0.14 22.14
N LYS A 96 8.28 1.23 22.20
CA LYS A 96 9.72 1.25 22.00
C LYS A 96 10.37 0.44 23.12
N THR A 97 10.53 -0.88 22.95
CA THR A 97 11.43 -1.66 23.80
C THR A 97 12.84 -1.17 23.51
N ALA A 98 13.45 -0.57 24.53
CA ALA A 98 14.76 0.04 24.52
C ALA A 98 15.88 -0.98 24.25
#